data_AF-A0A3P6AB19-F1
#
_entry.id   AF-A0A3P6AB19-F1
#
_cell.length_a   1.000
_cell.length_b   1.000
_cell.length_c   1.000
_cell.angle_alpha   90.00
_cell.angle_beta   90.00
_cell.angle_gamma   90.00
#
_symmetry.space_group_name_H-M   'P 1'
#
loop_
_entity.id
_entity.type
_entity.pdbx_description
1 polymer ?
#
loop_
_entity_poly.entity_id
_entity_poly.type
_entity_poly.pdbx_seq_one_letter_code
_entity_poly.pdbx_strand_id
1 'polypeptide(L)'
;MIMLRNGLEKTETFNIVSKNEGVPLVAFSLKDSSSHTEFEISDMFAVPAYTMPPNAQHITVLLVVIREDFSRTLAERFVIDIEKVMRELDELPSRVIHKISLG
;
A
#
# COMPACT_ATOMS: atom_id res chain seq x y z
N MET A 1 10.01 -2.42 11.68
CA MET A 1 10.16 -1.71 10.39
C MET A 1 10.82 -2.58 9.32
N ILE A 2 12.08 -3.02 9.50
CA ILE A 2 12.82 -3.80 8.48
C ILE A 2 12.07 -5.06 8.02
N MET A 3 11.47 -5.82 8.95
CA MET A 3 10.74 -7.04 8.61
C MET A 3 9.54 -6.78 7.69
N LEU A 4 8.74 -5.75 7.98
CA LEU A 4 7.60 -5.37 7.15
C LEU A 4 8.06 -4.88 5.78
N ARG A 5 9.07 -4.00 5.74
CA ARG A 5 9.67 -3.53 4.48
C ARG A 5 10.11 -4.70 3.60
N ASN A 6 10.94 -5.58 4.14
CA ASN A 6 11.49 -6.71 3.39
C ASN A 6 10.39 -7.67 2.92
N GLY A 7 9.33 -7.84 3.72
CA GLY A 7 8.16 -8.63 3.33
C GLY A 7 7.42 -8.02 2.15
N LEU A 8 7.14 -6.71 2.21
CA LEU A 8 6.50 -5.99 1.10
C LEU A 8 7.36 -5.97 -0.17
N GLU A 9 8.68 -5.77 -0.05
CA GLU A 9 9.60 -5.79 -1.19
C GLU A 9 9.62 -7.16 -1.90
N LYS A 10 9.51 -8.26 -1.14
CA LYS A 10 9.47 -9.62 -1.68
C LYS A 10 8.20 -9.95 -2.46
N THR A 11 7.10 -9.23 -2.22
CA THR A 11 5.86 -9.41 -3.00
C THR A 11 6.02 -8.95 -4.45
N GLU A 12 7.02 -8.10 -4.70
CA GLU A 12 7.23 -7.40 -5.97
C GLU A 12 6.06 -6.52 -6.44
N THR A 13 4.96 -6.42 -5.69
CA THR A 13 3.75 -5.63 -6.00
C THR A 13 3.90 -4.14 -5.65
N PHE A 14 4.74 -3.82 -4.66
CA PHE A 14 4.82 -2.48 -4.08
C PHE A 14 6.20 -1.82 -4.25
N ASN A 15 6.20 -0.49 -4.38
CA ASN A 15 7.37 0.37 -4.25
C ASN A 15 7.43 0.93 -2.82
N ILE A 16 8.56 0.81 -2.14
CA ILE A 16 8.73 1.44 -0.82
C ILE A 16 9.20 2.89 -1.00
N VAL A 17 8.41 3.84 -0.51
CA VAL A 17 8.64 5.28 -0.63
C VAL A 17 9.37 5.84 0.58
N SER A 18 9.12 5.30 1.79
CA SER A 18 9.79 5.78 3.00
C SER A 18 11.26 5.36 3.08
N LYS A 19 12.09 6.19 3.72
CA LYS A 19 13.49 5.87 4.05
C LYS A 19 13.58 4.91 5.25
N ASN A 20 14.77 4.34 5.45
CA ASN A 20 15.08 3.50 6.62
C ASN A 20 15.42 4.29 7.90
N GLU A 21 15.54 5.61 7.81
CA GLU A 21 15.95 6.47 8.90
C GLU A 21 14.85 7.49 9.19
N GLY A 22 14.70 7.87 10.47
CA GLY A 22 13.70 8.82 10.93
C GLY A 22 12.50 8.16 11.60
N VAL A 23 11.29 8.61 11.23
CA VAL A 23 10.05 8.15 11.85
C VAL A 23 9.83 6.65 11.56
N PRO A 24 9.51 5.81 12.56
CA PRO A 24 9.34 4.38 12.38
C PRO A 24 8.03 4.08 11.65
N LEU A 25 8.03 4.21 10.33
CA LEU A 25 6.90 3.92 9.46
C LEU A 25 7.35 3.31 8.14
N VAL A 26 6.44 2.62 7.48
CA VAL A 26 6.61 2.16 6.10
C VAL A 26 5.54 2.82 5.25
N ALA A 27 5.96 3.66 4.31
CA ALA A 27 5.10 4.22 3.27
C ALA A 27 5.42 3.53 1.95
N PHE A 28 4.41 3.05 1.25
CA PHE A 28 4.57 2.28 0.02
C PHE A 28 3.41 2.51 -0.96
N SER A 29 3.68 2.40 -2.25
CA SER A 29 2.68 2.53 -3.32
C SER A 29 2.64 1.26 -4.16
N LEU A 30 1.59 1.10 -4.98
CA LEU A 30 1.58 0.08 -6.02
C LEU A 30 2.68 0.36 -7.05
N LYS A 31 3.26 -0.70 -7.62
CA LYS A 31 4.13 -0.58 -8.80
C LYS A 31 3.32 -0.31 -10.07
N ASP A 32 2.14 -0.92 -10.17
CA ASP A 32 1.18 -0.73 -11.25
C ASP A 32 -0.19 -0.46 -10.63
N SER A 33 -0.71 0.74 -10.89
CA SER A 33 -2.03 1.19 -10.43
C SER A 33 -3.05 1.25 -11.57
N SER A 34 -2.83 0.51 -12.65
CA SER A 34 -3.75 0.46 -13.81
C SER A 34 -5.07 -0.26 -13.51
N SER A 35 -5.02 -1.32 -12.69
CA SER A 35 -6.19 -2.13 -12.31
C SER A 35 -6.80 -1.72 -10.98
N HIS A 36 -5.96 -1.33 -10.01
CA HIS A 36 -6.35 -1.04 -8.64
C HIS A 36 -5.63 0.21 -8.11
N THR A 37 -6.23 0.83 -7.11
CA THR A 37 -5.66 2.00 -6.41
C THR A 37 -5.35 1.69 -4.95
N GLU A 38 -4.41 2.45 -4.36
CA GLU A 38 -4.11 2.37 -2.92
C GLU A 38 -5.35 2.63 -2.05
N PHE A 39 -6.31 3.43 -2.54
CA PHE A 39 -7.57 3.68 -1.82
C PHE A 39 -8.47 2.44 -1.77
N GLU A 40 -8.52 1.63 -2.82
CA GLU A 40 -9.27 0.36 -2.80
C GLU A 40 -8.66 -0.63 -1.82
N ILE A 41 -7.32 -0.69 -1.75
CA ILE A 41 -6.61 -1.49 -0.75
C ILE A 41 -6.92 -0.98 0.66
N SER A 42 -6.91 0.34 0.88
CA SER A 42 -7.25 0.97 2.16
C SER A 42 -8.67 0.62 2.61
N ASP A 43 -9.64 0.65 1.70
CA ASP A 43 -11.03 0.32 1.99
C ASP A 43 -11.21 -1.14 2.44
N MET A 44 -10.39 -2.06 1.92
CA MET A 44 -10.43 -3.48 2.28
C MET A 44 -9.57 -3.84 3.51
N PHE A 45 -8.46 -3.13 3.74
CA PHE A 45 -7.45 -3.52 4.71
C PHE A 45 -7.25 -2.52 5.87
N ALA A 46 -8.05 -1.44 5.93
CA ALA A 46 -8.02 -0.40 6.97
C ALA A 46 -6.62 0.23 7.21
N VAL A 47 -5.74 0.18 6.21
CA VAL A 47 -4.44 0.87 6.21
C VAL A 47 -4.63 2.22 5.52
N PRO A 48 -4.31 3.36 6.15
CA PRO A 48 -4.52 4.66 5.55
C PRO A 48 -3.80 4.83 4.21
N ALA A 49 -4.54 5.27 3.19
CA ALA A 49 -4.00 5.76 1.93
C ALA A 49 -4.08 7.29 1.86
N TYR A 50 -3.05 7.94 1.29
CA TYR A 50 -3.09 9.37 1.01
C TYR A 50 -2.27 9.73 -0.24
N THR A 51 -2.75 10.77 -0.92
CA THR A 51 -2.04 11.39 -2.04
C THR A 51 -1.04 12.42 -1.52
N MET A 52 0.15 12.42 -2.11
CA MET A 52 1.24 13.32 -1.72
C MET A 52 0.90 14.80 -2.02
N PRO A 53 1.55 15.76 -1.30
CA PRO A 53 1.30 17.19 -1.45
C PRO A 53 1.60 17.73 -2.87
N PRO A 54 1.27 19.01 -3.15
CA PRO A 54 1.55 19.64 -4.45
C PRO A 54 2.98 19.39 -4.93
N ASN A 55 3.14 19.17 -6.24
CA ASN A 55 4.35 18.70 -6.93
C ASN A 55 4.64 17.18 -6.86
N ALA A 56 3.86 16.40 -6.10
CA ALA A 56 3.96 14.93 -6.07
C ALA A 56 2.57 14.24 -6.09
N GLN A 57 1.51 14.94 -6.45
CA GLN A 57 0.11 14.45 -6.40
C GLN A 57 -0.20 13.22 -7.26
N HIS A 58 0.71 12.84 -8.17
CA HIS A 58 0.60 11.59 -8.93
C HIS A 58 1.01 10.36 -8.10
N ILE A 59 1.49 10.56 -6.88
CA ILE A 59 1.90 9.50 -5.95
C ILE A 59 0.87 9.40 -4.84
N THR A 60 0.24 8.24 -4.74
CA THR A 60 -0.58 7.84 -3.59
C THR A 60 0.16 6.74 -2.85
N VAL A 61 0.14 6.77 -1.53
CA VAL A 61 0.83 5.77 -0.70
C VAL A 61 -0.11 5.22 0.37
N LEU A 62 0.09 3.96 0.71
CA LEU A 62 -0.35 3.34 1.95
C LEU A 62 0.70 3.58 3.03
N LEU A 63 0.26 3.82 4.27
CA LEU A 63 1.16 4.09 5.39
C LEU A 63 0.86 3.23 6.61
N VAL A 64 1.92 2.56 7.09
CA VAL A 64 1.90 1.76 8.31
C VAL A 64 2.86 2.36 9.32
N VAL A 65 2.33 2.87 10.43
CA VAL A 65 3.13 3.33 11.57
C VAL A 65 3.55 2.12 12.40
N ILE A 66 4.86 1.99 12.64
CA ILE A 66 5.43 0.93 13.46
C ILE A 66 5.53 1.43 14.90
N ARG A 67 4.62 0.94 15.74
CA ARG A 67 4.60 1.20 17.19
C ARG A 67 5.45 0.17 17.93
N GLU A 68 5.71 0.41 19.22
CA GLU A 68 6.52 -0.47 20.08
C GLU A 68 6.01 -1.92 20.12
N ASP A 69 4.69 -2.09 20.05
CA ASP A 69 3.99 -3.38 20.06
C ASP A 69 3.91 -4.06 18.68
N PHE A 70 4.42 -3.43 17.61
CA PHE A 70 4.43 -4.00 16.27
C PHE A 70 5.51 -5.08 16.13
N SER A 71 5.16 -6.28 16.58
CA SER A 71 6.04 -7.45 16.61
C SER A 71 6.39 -7.99 15.20
N ARG A 72 7.41 -8.85 15.16
CA ARG A 72 7.77 -9.59 13.93
C ARG A 72 6.59 -10.40 13.39
N THR A 73 5.84 -11.08 14.26
CA THR A 73 4.68 -11.89 13.86
C THR A 73 3.57 -11.03 13.25
N LEU A 74 3.35 -9.82 13.79
CA LEU A 74 2.41 -8.86 13.19
C LEU A 74 2.88 -8.39 11.81
N ALA A 75 4.19 -8.17 11.63
CA ALA A 75 4.75 -7.81 10.33
C ALA A 75 4.55 -8.93 9.29
N GLU A 76 4.82 -10.18 9.65
CA GLU A 76 4.62 -11.34 8.77
C GLU A 76 3.14 -11.51 8.43
N ARG A 77 2.27 -11.39 9.44
CA ARG A 77 0.82 -11.49 9.24
C ARG A 77 0.28 -10.38 8.34
N PHE A 78 0.77 -9.15 8.51
CA PHE A 78 0.40 -8.02 7.67
C PHE A 78 0.68 -8.30 6.19
N VAL A 79 1.86 -8.85 5.87
CA VAL A 79 2.25 -9.17 4.49
C VAL A 79 1.33 -10.23 3.90
N ILE A 80 0.99 -11.27 4.68
CA ILE A 80 0.06 -12.31 4.24
C ILE A 80 -1.34 -11.72 3.95
N ASP A 81 -1.83 -10.86 4.85
CA ASP A 81 -3.17 -10.30 4.73
C ASP A 81 -3.26 -9.28 3.57
N ILE A 82 -2.24 -8.45 3.32
CA ILE A 82 -2.25 -7.54 2.18
C ILE A 82 -2.15 -8.28 0.83
N GLU A 83 -1.37 -9.36 0.75
CA GLU A 83 -1.36 -10.22 -0.45
C GLU A 83 -2.73 -10.89 -0.68
N LYS A 84 -3.47 -11.22 0.39
CA LYS A 84 -4.84 -11.74 0.29
C LYS A 84 -5.78 -10.68 -0.25
N VAL A 85 -5.69 -9.44 0.24
CA VAL A 85 -6.48 -8.32 -0.26
C VAL A 85 -6.19 -8.07 -1.74
N MET A 86 -4.93 -8.13 -2.18
CA MET A 86 -4.58 -8.01 -3.60
C MET A 86 -5.25 -9.11 -4.44
N ARG A 87 -5.18 -10.37 -4.01
CA ARG A 87 -5.86 -11.47 -4.70
C ARG A 87 -7.38 -11.30 -4.75
N GLU A 88 -7.98 -10.83 -3.67
CA GLU A 88 -9.43 -10.57 -3.64
C GLU A 88 -9.80 -9.42 -4.60
N LEU A 89 -8.99 -8.35 -4.67
CA LEU A 89 -9.16 -7.27 -5.64
C LEU A 89 -9.07 -7.77 -7.09
N ASP A 90 -8.10 -8.63 -7.39
CA ASP A 90 -7.91 -9.22 -8.72
C ASP A 90 -9.10 -10.12 -9.15
N GLU A 91 -9.80 -10.74 -8.20
CA GLU A 91 -10.97 -11.59 -8.44
C GLU A 91 -12.29 -10.80 -8.60
N LEU A 92 -12.31 -9.54 -8.14
CA LEU A 92 -13.48 -8.69 -8.34
C LEU A 92 -13.64 -8.34 -9.83
N PRO A 93 -14.87 -8.36 -10.37
CA PRO A 93 -15.09 -7.94 -11.74
C PRO A 93 -14.55 -6.52 -11.91
N SER A 94 -13.67 -6.33 -12.89
CA SER A 94 -12.96 -5.07 -13.12
C SER A 94 -13.94 -3.92 -13.04
N ARG A 95 -13.81 -3.12 -11.97
CA ARG A 95 -14.50 -1.85 -11.89
C ARG A 95 -13.90 -1.03 -13.01
N VAL A 96 -14.58 -1.00 -14.15
CA VAL A 96 -14.25 -0.12 -15.28
C VAL A 96 -14.11 1.27 -14.68
N ILE A 97 -12.87 1.72 -14.48
CA ILE A 97 -12.58 3.07 -14.02
C ILE A 97 -13.11 3.96 -15.13
N HIS A 98 -14.29 4.52 -14.92
CA HIS A 98 -14.83 5.62 -15.71
C HIS A 98 -13.87 6.79 -15.48
N LYS A 99 -12.83 6.84 -16.31
CA LYS A 99 -12.02 8.03 -16.51
C LYS A 99 -12.92 9.02 -17.24
N ILE A 100 -13.87 9.61 -16.50
CA ILE A 100 -14.63 10.76 -17.00
C ILE A 100 -13.59 11.88 -17.09
N SER A 101 -13.11 12.07 -18.31
CA SER A 101 -12.39 13.23 -18.74
C SER A 101 -13.23 14.46 -18.36
N LEU A 102 -12.87 15.14 -17.29
CA LEU A 102 -13.31 16.52 -17.06
C LEU A 102 -12.51 17.35 -18.06
N GLY A 103 -13.19 17.70 -19.17
CA GLY A 103 -12.76 18.73 -20.11
C GLY A 103 -12.92 20.13 -19.55
#